data_AF-A0A842JSS5-F1
#
_entry.id   AF-A0A842JSS5-F1
#
_cell.length_a   1.000
_cell.length_b   1.000
_cell.length_c   1.000
_cell.angle_alpha   90.00
_cell.angle_beta   90.00
_cell.angle_gamma   90.00
#
_symmetry.space_group_name_H-M   'P 1'
#
loop_
_entity.id
_entity.type
_entity.pdbx_description
1 polymer ?
#
loop_
_entity_poly.entity_id
_entity_poly.type
_entity_poly.pdbx_seq_one_letter_code
_entity_poly.pdbx_strand_id
1 'polypeptide(L)'
;MSAATDRQWAVRDAVLGWLVAKATEGYRSPILDPDAIGDTVGWVPSPLTRDEVADASNYLYREGYLTGVPVMGLGIPRPMLTVAGRRFAESRKTLRLNKDSTNTAATAR
;
A
#
# COMPACT_ATOMS: atom_id res chain seq x y z
N MET A 1 8.96 17.30 4.96
CA MET A 1 7.77 16.42 5.11
C MET A 1 7.56 16.19 6.59
N SER A 2 6.30 16.10 7.05
CA SER A 2 5.99 15.84 8.46
C SER A 2 5.85 14.34 8.70
N ALA A 3 6.14 13.87 9.91
CA ALA A 3 6.02 12.45 10.28
C ALA A 3 4.61 11.87 10.02
N ALA A 4 3.56 12.69 10.19
CA ALA A 4 2.18 12.31 9.87
C ALA A 4 1.99 12.05 8.36
N THR A 5 2.57 12.89 7.51
CA THR A 5 2.55 12.70 6.05
C THR A 5 3.38 11.49 5.63
N ASP A 6 4.52 11.23 6.27
CA ASP A 6 5.37 10.07 6.00
C ASP A 6 4.66 8.76 6.39
N ARG A 7 3.98 8.73 7.55
CA ARG A 7 3.17 7.59 7.97
C ARG A 7 2.03 7.32 6.99
N GLN A 8 1.27 8.33 6.60
CA GLN A 8 0.19 8.17 5.61
C GLN A 8 0.69 7.59 4.28
N TRP A 9 1.86 8.03 3.81
CA TRP A 9 2.46 7.45 2.60
C TRP A 9 2.90 6.01 2.79
N ALA A 10 3.48 5.67 3.94
CA ALA A 10 3.85 4.30 4.26
C ALA A 10 2.62 3.36 4.32
N VAL A 11 1.51 3.81 4.90
CA VAL A 11 0.26 3.03 4.94
C VAL A 11 -0.30 2.81 3.53
N ARG A 12 -0.27 3.82 2.66
CA ARG A 12 -0.69 3.67 1.25
C ARG A 12 0.12 2.61 0.53
N ASP A 13 1.44 2.61 0.75
CA ASP A 13 2.32 1.62 0.15
C ASP A 13 2.11 0.21 0.74
N ALA A 14 1.80 0.10 2.03
CA ALA A 14 1.45 -1.16 2.67
C ALA A 14 0.15 -1.76 2.10
N VAL A 15 -0.92 -0.96 2.00
CA VAL A 15 -2.19 -1.38 1.39
C VAL A 15 -1.99 -1.81 -0.06
N LEU A 16 -1.22 -1.05 -0.83
CA LEU A 16 -0.93 -1.38 -2.22
C LEU A 16 -0.11 -2.68 -2.36
N GLY A 17 0.92 -2.85 -1.53
CA GLY A 17 1.74 -4.06 -1.50
C GLY A 17 0.93 -5.31 -1.14
N TRP A 18 0.07 -5.20 -0.13
CA TRP A 18 -0.85 -6.27 0.25
C TRP A 18 -1.82 -6.64 -0.87
N LEU A 19 -2.41 -5.66 -1.57
CA LEU A 19 -3.31 -5.92 -2.70
C LEU A 19 -2.61 -6.59 -3.88
N VAL A 20 -1.35 -6.26 -4.15
CA VAL A 20 -0.54 -6.96 -5.16
C VAL A 20 -0.32 -8.42 -4.77
N ALA A 21 0.00 -8.69 -3.49
CA ALA A 21 0.16 -10.05 -2.99
C ALA A 21 -1.15 -10.85 -3.15
N LYS A 22 -2.29 -10.30 -2.70
CA LYS A 22 -3.62 -10.93 -2.86
C LYS A 22 -4.00 -11.16 -4.32
N ALA A 23 -3.74 -10.19 -5.19
CA ALA A 23 -4.00 -10.37 -6.61
C ALA A 23 -3.11 -11.46 -7.25
N THR A 24 -1.89 -11.67 -6.73
CA THR A 24 -0.98 -12.74 -7.18
C THR A 24 -1.42 -14.12 -6.69
N GLU A 25 -2.00 -14.18 -5.48
CA GLU A 25 -2.67 -15.36 -4.93
C GLU A 25 -4.02 -15.68 -5.62
N GLY A 26 -4.49 -14.81 -6.52
CA GLY A 26 -5.77 -14.97 -7.25
C GLY A 26 -6.98 -14.32 -6.57
N TYR A 27 -6.81 -13.69 -5.40
CA TYR A 27 -7.87 -12.96 -4.71
C TYR A 27 -8.06 -11.56 -5.31
N ARG A 28 -9.11 -11.40 -6.11
CA ARG A 28 -9.38 -10.13 -6.83
C ARG A 28 -10.08 -9.06 -6.00
N SER A 29 -10.79 -9.44 -4.94
CA SER A 29 -11.61 -8.53 -4.12
C SER A 29 -11.51 -8.92 -2.64
N PRO A 30 -10.31 -8.80 -2.04
CA PRO A 30 -10.09 -9.16 -0.63
C PRO A 30 -10.74 -8.12 0.30
N ILE A 31 -11.02 -8.51 1.54
CA ILE A 31 -11.54 -7.58 2.56
C ILE A 31 -10.35 -6.86 3.19
N LEU A 32 -10.38 -5.52 3.26
CA LEU A 32 -9.34 -4.76 3.95
C LEU A 32 -9.32 -5.11 5.43
N ASP A 33 -8.16 -5.57 5.88
CA ASP A 33 -7.91 -5.98 7.26
C ASP A 33 -6.53 -5.46 7.68
N PRO A 34 -6.45 -4.50 8.62
CA PRO A 34 -5.18 -3.92 9.06
C PRO A 34 -4.15 -4.95 9.53
N ASP A 35 -4.60 -6.00 10.22
CA ASP A 35 -3.70 -7.03 10.75
C ASP A 35 -3.12 -7.86 9.59
N ALA A 36 -3.98 -8.35 8.69
CA ALA A 36 -3.54 -9.10 7.52
C ALA A 36 -2.65 -8.28 6.58
N ILE A 37 -2.90 -6.96 6.45
CA ILE A 37 -2.03 -6.05 5.70
C ILE A 37 -0.66 -5.97 6.38
N GLY A 38 -0.65 -5.71 7.69
CA GLY A 38 0.57 -5.60 8.47
C GLY A 38 1.45 -6.85 8.37
N ASP A 39 0.85 -8.02 8.57
CA ASP A 39 1.55 -9.31 8.49
C ASP A 39 2.14 -9.56 7.11
N THR A 40 1.37 -9.31 6.05
CA THR A 40 1.80 -9.60 4.66
C THR A 40 2.97 -8.72 4.23
N VAL A 41 3.00 -7.46 4.65
CA VAL A 41 4.06 -6.51 4.26
C VAL A 41 5.19 -6.39 5.29
N GLY A 42 5.13 -7.15 6.39
CA GLY A 42 6.11 -7.07 7.48
C GLY A 42 6.11 -5.70 8.15
N TRP A 43 4.94 -5.16 8.46
CA TRP A 43 4.81 -3.85 9.10
C TRP A 43 5.37 -3.86 10.53
N VAL A 44 6.45 -3.10 10.74
CA VAL A 44 7.16 -2.98 12.03
C VAL A 44 6.69 -1.78 12.90
N PRO A 45 6.26 -0.63 12.35
CA PRO A 45 5.82 0.51 13.16
C PRO A 45 4.58 0.21 14.02
N SER A 46 4.09 1.22 14.75
CA SER A 46 2.82 1.13 15.49
C SER A 46 1.71 0.53 14.61
N PRO A 47 0.85 -0.34 15.19
CA PRO A 47 -0.17 -1.08 14.45
C PRO A 47 -0.98 -0.22 13.49
N LEU A 48 -1.35 -0.79 12.35
CA LEU A 48 -2.22 -0.13 11.38
C LEU A 48 -3.62 0.00 11.96
N THR A 49 -4.21 1.19 11.88
CA THR A 49 -5.61 1.38 12.29
C THR A 49 -6.56 1.17 11.12
N ARG A 50 -7.84 0.89 11.42
CA ARG A 50 -8.89 0.82 10.40
C ARG A 50 -9.02 2.15 9.65
N ASP A 51 -8.93 3.27 10.34
CA ASP A 51 -9.05 4.60 9.74
C ASP A 51 -7.89 4.88 8.78
N GLU A 52 -6.66 4.53 9.16
CA GLU A 52 -5.49 4.68 8.31
C GLU A 52 -5.60 3.85 7.02
N VAL A 53 -6.07 2.61 7.13
CA VAL A 53 -6.31 1.72 5.99
C VAL A 53 -7.46 2.23 5.12
N ALA A 54 -8.54 2.72 5.73
CA ALA A 54 -9.67 3.31 5.03
C ALA A 54 -9.25 4.56 4.24
N ASP A 55 -8.53 5.49 4.87
CA ASP A 55 -8.01 6.70 4.24
C ASP A 55 -7.03 6.39 3.12
N ALA A 56 -6.15 5.41 3.31
CA ALA A 56 -5.25 4.95 2.27
C ALA A 56 -6.00 4.37 1.08
N SER A 57 -7.01 3.52 1.31
CA SER A 57 -7.82 2.94 0.24
C SER A 57 -8.62 4.01 -0.53
N ASN A 58 -9.17 5.01 0.16
CA ASN A 58 -9.87 6.13 -0.44
C ASN A 58 -8.94 6.98 -1.30
N TYR A 59 -7.73 7.25 -0.81
CA TYR A 59 -6.71 7.95 -1.60
C TYR A 59 -6.40 7.18 -2.88
N LEU A 60 -6.04 5.90 -2.78
CA LEU A 60 -5.68 5.08 -3.93
C LEU A 60 -6.84 4.90 -4.92
N TYR A 61 -8.08 4.88 -4.44
CA TYR A 61 -9.28 4.89 -5.28
C TYR A 61 -9.42 6.20 -6.06
N ARG A 62 -9.30 7.36 -5.40
CA ARG A 62 -9.37 8.67 -6.07
C ARG A 62 -8.30 8.85 -7.15
N GLU A 63 -7.12 8.27 -6.94
CA GLU A 63 -6.03 8.26 -7.91
C GLU A 63 -6.21 7.21 -9.05
N GLY A 64 -7.27 6.40 -9.01
CA GLY A 64 -7.56 5.37 -10.02
C GLY A 64 -6.72 4.09 -9.91
N TYR A 65 -5.98 3.92 -8.81
CA TYR A 65 -5.20 2.71 -8.55
C TYR A 65 -6.06 1.55 -8.04
N LEU A 66 -7.18 1.87 -7.37
CA LEU A 66 -8.18 0.92 -6.91
C LEU A 66 -9.53 1.20 -7.57
N THR A 67 -10.37 0.18 -7.64
CA THR A 67 -11.80 0.30 -7.98
C THR A 67 -12.65 -0.48 -6.98
N GLY A 68 -13.95 -0.20 -6.93
CA GLY A 68 -14.89 -0.77 -5.97
C GLY A 68 -15.95 0.25 -5.54
N VAL A 69 -16.72 -0.10 -4.52
CA VAL A 69 -17.76 0.77 -3.96
C VAL A 69 -17.22 1.44 -2.69
N PRO A 70 -17.09 2.78 -2.66
CA PRO A 70 -16.70 3.48 -1.44
C PRO A 70 -17.80 3.43 -0.39
N VAL A 71 -17.40 3.26 0.87
CA VAL A 71 -18.27 3.30 2.03
C VAL A 71 -17.72 4.33 3.01
N MET A 72 -18.56 5.29 3.38
CA MET A 72 -18.18 6.37 4.31
C MET A 72 -17.65 5.77 5.63
N GLY A 73 -16.45 6.20 6.04
CA GLY A 73 -15.79 5.71 7.26
C GLY A 73 -15.14 4.33 7.17
N LEU A 74 -15.31 3.59 6.07
CA LEU A 74 -14.71 2.25 5.89
C LEU A 74 -13.79 2.15 4.66
N GLY A 75 -13.68 3.22 3.88
CA GLY A 75 -12.86 3.25 2.67
C GLY A 75 -13.49 2.45 1.53
N ILE A 76 -12.70 1.67 0.81
CA ILE A 76 -13.20 0.70 -0.17
C ILE A 76 -13.09 -0.70 0.48
N PRO A 77 -14.16 -1.26 1.11
CA PRO A 77 -14.03 -2.46 1.93
C PRO A 77 -13.53 -3.69 1.18
N ARG A 78 -13.85 -3.76 -0.12
CA ARG A 78 -13.49 -4.84 -1.03
C ARG A 78 -12.89 -4.29 -2.31
N PRO A 79 -11.68 -3.70 -2.24
CA PRO A 79 -11.09 -3.04 -3.38
C PRO A 79 -10.60 -4.06 -4.39
N MET A 80 -10.66 -3.68 -5.66
CA MET A 80 -9.97 -4.39 -6.74
C MET A 80 -8.79 -3.56 -7.22
N LEU A 81 -7.65 -4.22 -7.39
CA LEU A 81 -6.45 -3.58 -7.94
C LEU A 81 -6.63 -3.33 -9.45
N THR A 82 -6.49 -2.08 -9.90
CA THR A 82 -6.53 -1.76 -11.33
C THR A 82 -5.20 -2.09 -12.00
N VAL A 83 -5.18 -2.12 -13.34
CA VAL A 83 -3.93 -2.24 -14.10
C VAL A 83 -2.98 -1.08 -13.79
N ALA A 84 -3.51 0.13 -13.65
CA ALA A 84 -2.72 1.31 -13.27
C ALA A 84 -2.13 1.17 -11.87
N GLY A 85 -2.92 0.70 -10.89
CA GLY A 85 -2.46 0.44 -9.53
C GLY A 85 -1.34 -0.60 -9.46
N ARG A 86 -1.44 -1.68 -10.24
CA ARG A 86 -0.38 -2.69 -10.35
C ARG A 86 0.93 -2.08 -10.88
N ARG A 87 0.86 -1.34 -11.99
CA ARG A 87 2.04 -0.68 -12.59
C ARG A 87 2.69 0.33 -11.64
N PHE A 88 1.87 1.07 -10.88
CA PHE A 88 2.35 2.00 -9.87
C PHE A 88 3.08 1.28 -8.72
N ALA A 89 2.57 0.13 -8.28
CA ALA A 89 3.24 -0.68 -7.26
C ALA A 89 4.60 -1.22 -7.73
N GLU A 90 4.66 -1.68 -8.99
CA GLU A 90 5.88 -2.19 -9.62
C GLU A 90 6.94 -1.08 -9.76
N SER A 91 6.56 0.11 -10.22
CA SER A 91 7.50 1.24 -10.32
C SER A 91 8.05 1.68 -8.96
N ARG A 92 7.21 1.68 -7.91
CA ARG A 92 7.62 1.93 -6.52
C ARG A 92 8.63 0.90 -6.02
N LYS A 93 8.42 -0.39 -6.33
CA LYS A 93 9.36 -1.47 -5.95
C LYS A 93 10.73 -1.24 -6.59
N THR A 94 10.75 -0.89 -7.87
CA THR A 94 11.99 -0.57 -8.59
C THR A 94 12.70 0.66 -8.00
N LEU A 95 11.95 1.71 -7.64
CA LEU A 95 12.53 2.91 -7.01
C LEU A 95 13.14 2.61 -5.64
N ARG A 96 12.51 1.75 -4.83
CA ARG A 96 13.06 1.30 -3.54
C ARG A 96 14.36 0.51 -3.72
N LEU A 97 14.36 -0.46 -4.63
CA LEU A 97 15.55 -1.25 -4.96
C LEU A 97 16.72 -0.37 -5.44
N ASN A 98 16.43 0.65 -6.26
CA ASN A 98 17.45 1.59 -6.72
C ASN A 98 17.98 2.48 -5.58
N LYS A 99 17.11 2.91 -4.65
CA LYS A 99 17.53 3.68 -3.47
C LYS A 99 18.44 2.86 -2.56
N ASP A 100 18.12 1.59 -2.34
CA ASP A 100 18.94 0.68 -1.52
C ASP A 100 20.29 0.40 -2.21
N SER A 101 20.28 0.17 -3.53
CA SER A 101 21.50 -0.02 -4.34
C SER A 101 22.44 1.19 -4.29
N THR A 102 21.87 2.41 -4.31
CA THR A 102 22.66 3.65 -4.27
C THR A 102 23.22 3.92 -2.87
N ASN A 103 22.52 3.49 -1.82
CA ASN A 103 22.99 3.62 -0.44
C ASN A 103 24.09 2.60 -0.10
N THR A 104 24.03 1.39 -0.66
CA THR A 104 25.11 0.39 -0.52
C THR A 104 26.41 0.82 -1.20
N ALA A 105 26.34 1.55 -2.32
CA ALA A 105 27.52 2.08 -3.01
C ALA A 105 28.21 3.25 -2.27
N ALA A 106 27.52 3.91 -1.33
CA ALA A 106 28.04 5.06 -0.59
C ALA A 106 28.77 4.70 0.72
N THR A 107 28.65 3.46 1.21
CA THR A 107 29.32 2.99 2.45
C THR A 107 30.66 2.28 2.18
N ALA A 108 31.08 2.16 0.92
CA ALA A 108 32.33 1.51 0.52
C ALA A 108 33.45 2.50 0.10
N ARG A 109 33.52 3.68 0.72
CA ARG A 109 34.59 4.66 0.48
C ARG A 109 35.24 5.11 1.77
#